data_AF-A0A5L8JN53-F1
#
_entry.id   AF-A0A5L8JN53-F1
#
_cell.length_a   1.000
_cell.length_b   1.000
_cell.length_c   1.000
_cell.angle_alpha   90.00
_cell.angle_beta   90.00
_cell.angle_gamma   90.00
#
_symmetry.space_group_name_H-M   'P 1'
#
loop_
_entity.id
_entity.type
_entity.pdbx_description
1 polymer ?
#
loop_
_entity_poly.entity_id
_entity_poly.type
_entity_poly.pdbx_seq_one_letter_code
_entity_poly.pdbx_strand_id
1 'polypeptide(L)'
;MDRRKFIKNSLGLLGACAFPSTAFGSSDFYIDDKSLFDSTFSKLKAVQSHIGFGYFNIISFDEVLKIARNSKIGAFNTAQINFMDFMFSEDPKKYGFYGRKTCDRLTSAINKKDIVKIPRTGHYLFKGLPYDVYTRLVKDVGDTLFLTSGVRSVPKQMYLYMNKIKNSSYNISKASFSLAPPAHSYHSIGDFDVGKHGFGALNFTEEFIKTDEFKKLIELEYVSIRYTKKNLDGVRFEPWHVQIN
;
A
#
# COMPACT_ATOMS: atom_id res chain seq x y z
N MET A 1 7.33 25.18 7.58
CA MET A 1 7.50 24.96 6.12
C MET A 1 6.12 24.71 5.54
N ASP A 2 5.69 25.47 4.54
CA ASP A 2 4.32 25.37 3.99
C ASP A 2 4.12 24.02 3.27
N ARG A 3 3.13 23.24 3.72
CA ARG A 3 2.77 21.91 3.16
C ARG A 3 2.46 21.99 1.66
N ARG A 4 2.04 23.17 1.16
CA ARG A 4 1.75 23.40 -0.26
C ARG A 4 2.99 23.31 -1.17
N LYS A 5 4.21 23.31 -0.63
CA LYS A 5 5.45 23.27 -1.44
C LYS A 5 5.78 21.90 -2.03
N PHE A 6 5.12 20.82 -1.62
CA PHE A 6 5.48 19.47 -2.07
C PHE A 6 4.69 18.96 -3.27
N ILE A 7 3.55 19.59 -3.59
CA ILE A 7 2.61 19.07 -4.58
C ILE A 7 2.06 20.21 -5.43
N LYS A 8 1.97 19.96 -6.75
CA LYS A 8 1.35 20.87 -7.72
C LYS A 8 0.17 20.21 -8.41
N ASN A 9 -0.81 21.05 -8.75
CA ASN A 9 -1.98 20.68 -9.52
C ASN A 9 -1.76 21.03 -11.00
N SER A 10 -1.99 20.09 -11.92
CA SER A 10 -1.90 20.36 -13.35
C SER A 10 -3.26 20.23 -14.02
N LEU A 11 -3.80 21.34 -14.54
CA LEU A 11 -4.99 21.28 -15.39
C LEU A 11 -4.67 20.53 -16.68
N GLY A 12 -5.34 19.41 -16.90
CA GLY A 12 -5.29 18.71 -18.18
C GLY A 12 -6.04 19.52 -19.23
N LEU A 13 -5.35 19.98 -20.28
CA LEU A 13 -6.02 20.40 -21.51
C LEU A 13 -6.57 19.14 -22.17
N LEU A 14 -7.89 18.95 -22.14
CA LEU A 14 -8.57 17.99 -23.01
C LEU A 14 -9.27 18.75 -24.12
N GLY A 15 -8.76 18.57 -25.35
CA GLY A 15 -9.46 18.92 -26.58
C GLY A 15 -10.77 18.16 -26.69
N ALA A 16 -11.78 18.85 -27.21
CA ALA A 16 -13.17 18.42 -27.26
C ALA A 16 -13.39 17.16 -28.12
N CYS A 17 -14.06 16.16 -27.54
CA CYS A 17 -15.08 15.33 -28.19
C CYS A 17 -16.07 14.89 -27.11
N ALA A 18 -17.35 15.13 -27.36
CA ALA A 18 -18.44 15.06 -26.39
C ALA A 18 -18.86 13.63 -26.02
N PHE A 19 -19.04 13.39 -24.71
CA PHE A 19 -20.07 12.51 -24.13
C PHE A 19 -20.43 13.03 -22.73
N PRO A 20 -21.72 13.13 -22.34
CA PRO A 20 -22.10 13.57 -21.02
C PRO A 20 -22.11 12.37 -20.08
N SER A 21 -20.98 12.14 -19.42
CA SER A 21 -21.00 11.59 -18.07
C SER A 21 -20.37 12.65 -17.18
N THR A 22 -20.91 12.85 -15.99
CA THR A 22 -20.45 13.82 -15.00
C THR A 22 -19.01 13.51 -14.59
N ALA A 23 -18.07 13.93 -15.42
CA ALA A 23 -16.67 13.94 -15.12
C ALA A 23 -16.46 15.01 -14.05
N PHE A 24 -16.21 14.56 -12.81
CA PHE A 24 -15.41 15.35 -11.90
C PHE A 24 -14.12 15.71 -12.66
N GLY A 25 -14.06 16.92 -13.20
CA GLY A 25 -12.84 17.48 -13.75
C GLY A 25 -11.86 17.65 -12.60
N SER A 26 -11.13 16.59 -12.25
CA SER A 26 -10.03 16.69 -11.31
C SER A 26 -8.74 16.62 -12.10
N SER A 27 -8.09 17.76 -12.17
CA SER A 27 -6.69 17.90 -12.54
C SER A 27 -5.84 16.97 -11.67
N ASP A 28 -4.94 16.22 -12.30
CA ASP A 28 -4.06 15.30 -11.59
C ASP A 28 -3.07 16.08 -10.70
N PHE A 29 -2.77 15.52 -9.53
CA PHE A 29 -1.76 16.04 -8.62
C PHE A 29 -0.43 15.34 -8.82
N TYR A 30 0.66 16.11 -8.77
CA TYR A 30 2.01 15.61 -8.97
C TYR A 30 2.94 16.04 -7.85
N ILE A 31 3.96 15.21 -7.58
CA ILE A 31 5.09 15.62 -6.75
C ILE A 31 5.81 16.78 -7.43
N ASP A 32 5.92 17.89 -6.70
CA ASP A 32 6.62 19.09 -7.17
C ASP A 32 8.14 18.92 -7.01
N ASP A 33 8.59 18.67 -5.78
CA ASP A 33 9.99 18.45 -5.45
C ASP A 33 10.41 16.99 -5.67
N LYS A 34 10.64 16.65 -6.94
CA LYS A 34 11.08 15.31 -7.35
C LYS A 34 12.43 14.92 -6.75
N SER A 35 13.31 15.89 -6.49
CA SER A 35 14.64 15.65 -5.89
C SER A 35 14.52 15.21 -4.43
N LEU A 36 13.72 15.93 -3.65
CA LEU A 36 13.44 15.54 -2.26
C LEU A 36 12.70 14.20 -2.20
N PHE A 37 11.73 13.98 -3.07
CA PHE A 37 11.03 12.71 -3.18
C PHE A 37 11.99 11.56 -3.48
N ASP A 38 12.84 11.70 -4.48
CA ASP A 38 13.76 10.64 -4.92
C ASP A 38 14.84 10.34 -3.87
N SER A 39 15.37 11.38 -3.23
CA SER A 39 16.35 11.20 -2.15
C SER A 39 15.71 10.52 -0.93
N THR A 40 14.46 10.84 -0.60
CA THR A 40 13.70 10.21 0.50
C THR A 40 13.37 8.75 0.16
N PHE A 41 12.84 8.51 -1.04
CA PHE A 41 12.52 7.17 -1.55
C PHE A 41 13.75 6.26 -1.53
N SER A 42 14.89 6.77 -2.00
CA SER A 42 16.13 6.00 -2.10
C SER A 42 16.65 5.59 -0.72
N LYS A 43 16.55 6.46 0.30
CA LYS A 43 16.89 6.09 1.68
C LYS A 43 15.93 5.06 2.26
N LEU A 44 14.62 5.17 2.05
CA LEU A 44 13.66 4.13 2.47
C LEU A 44 13.95 2.78 1.80
N LYS A 45 14.25 2.79 0.50
CA LYS A 45 14.67 1.61 -0.26
C LYS A 45 15.96 1.01 0.30
N ALA A 46 16.94 1.86 0.65
CA ALA A 46 18.20 1.42 1.25
C ALA A 46 17.97 0.79 2.63
N VAL A 47 17.08 1.35 3.47
CA VAL A 47 16.71 0.75 4.77
C VAL A 47 16.09 -0.63 4.56
N GLN A 48 15.08 -0.76 3.68
CA GLN A 48 14.49 -2.08 3.37
C GLN A 48 15.56 -3.08 2.90
N SER A 49 16.48 -2.64 2.03
CA SER A 49 17.54 -3.49 1.49
C SER A 49 18.51 -3.93 2.59
N HIS A 50 18.81 -3.04 3.55
CA HIS A 50 19.73 -3.30 4.65
C HIS A 50 19.17 -4.30 5.67
N ILE A 51 17.88 -4.24 5.98
CA ILE A 51 17.27 -5.10 7.01
C ILE A 51 16.49 -6.29 6.46
N GLY A 52 16.32 -6.34 5.14
CA GLY A 52 15.55 -7.36 4.44
C GLY A 52 14.05 -7.05 4.33
N PHE A 53 13.46 -7.53 3.23
CA PHE A 53 12.07 -7.32 2.87
C PHE A 53 11.09 -7.68 3.99
N GLY A 54 11.29 -8.84 4.62
CA GLY A 54 10.36 -9.33 5.64
C GLY A 54 10.38 -8.48 6.90
N TYR A 55 11.56 -8.12 7.42
CA TYR A 55 11.62 -7.30 8.64
C TYR A 55 11.10 -5.87 8.39
N PHE A 56 11.30 -5.33 7.19
CA PHE A 56 10.79 -4.00 6.83
C PHE A 56 9.25 -3.90 6.86
N ASN A 57 8.52 -5.02 6.76
CA ASN A 57 7.06 -5.03 6.87
C ASN A 57 6.55 -4.63 8.26
N ILE A 58 7.37 -4.72 9.32
CA ILE A 58 6.90 -4.62 10.71
C ILE A 58 7.60 -3.54 11.55
N ILE A 59 8.64 -2.89 11.02
CA ILE A 59 9.35 -1.84 11.79
C ILE A 59 8.59 -0.51 11.79
N SER A 60 8.71 0.23 12.88
CA SER A 60 8.13 1.56 13.04
C SER A 60 8.94 2.65 12.30
N PHE A 61 8.35 3.84 12.19
CA PHE A 61 9.04 5.00 11.65
C PHE A 61 10.29 5.38 12.46
N ASP A 62 10.22 5.31 13.79
CA ASP A 62 11.36 5.62 14.67
C ASP A 62 12.50 4.60 14.49
N GLU A 63 12.16 3.33 14.28
CA GLU A 63 13.14 2.30 13.94
C GLU A 63 13.81 2.59 12.59
N VAL A 64 13.07 3.00 11.57
CA VAL A 64 13.64 3.43 10.26
C VAL A 64 14.66 4.54 10.44
N LEU A 65 14.31 5.59 11.19
CA LEU A 65 15.22 6.73 11.44
C LEU A 65 16.48 6.29 12.19
N LYS A 66 16.32 5.45 13.21
CA LYS A 66 17.43 4.91 14.01
C LYS A 66 18.36 4.03 13.16
N ILE A 67 17.80 3.13 12.35
CA ILE A 67 18.55 2.23 11.47
C ILE A 67 19.35 3.03 10.43
N ALA A 68 18.72 4.01 9.78
CA ALA A 68 19.39 4.85 8.80
C ALA A 68 20.55 5.65 9.42
N ARG A 69 20.33 6.28 10.58
CA ARG A 69 21.36 7.03 11.31
C ARG A 69 22.54 6.16 11.72
N ASN A 70 22.29 4.93 12.16
CA ASN A 70 23.31 4.04 12.71
C ASN A 70 23.95 3.12 11.63
N SER A 71 23.72 3.38 10.35
CA SER A 71 24.26 2.60 9.24
C SER A 71 24.88 3.51 8.18
N LYS A 72 25.47 2.90 7.14
CA LYS A 72 26.05 3.63 5.99
C LYS A 72 25.02 4.39 5.15
N ILE A 73 23.72 4.21 5.43
CA ILE A 73 22.62 4.93 4.75
C ILE A 73 22.63 6.42 5.13
N GLY A 74 23.02 6.73 6.36
CA GLY A 74 23.01 8.07 6.91
C GLY A 74 21.62 8.54 7.35
N ALA A 75 21.60 9.45 8.32
CA ALA A 75 20.35 9.97 8.88
C ALA A 75 19.47 10.65 7.83
N PHE A 76 18.15 10.54 7.98
CA PHE A 76 17.21 11.38 7.23
C PHE A 76 17.35 12.82 7.72
N ASN A 77 17.43 13.77 6.78
CA ASN A 77 17.45 15.19 7.14
C ASN A 77 16.02 15.68 7.45
N THR A 78 15.91 16.89 8.02
CA THR A 78 14.62 17.48 8.40
C THR A 78 13.64 17.63 7.24
N ALA A 79 14.12 17.97 6.02
CA ALA A 79 13.26 18.08 4.85
C ALA A 79 12.65 16.71 4.47
N GLN A 80 13.44 15.64 4.53
CA GLN A 80 12.98 14.28 4.25
C GLN A 80 11.97 13.80 5.31
N ILE A 81 12.23 14.08 6.60
CA ILE A 81 11.30 13.74 7.69
C ILE A 81 9.97 14.50 7.53
N ASN A 82 10.03 15.81 7.26
CA ASN A 82 8.84 16.63 7.01
C ASN A 82 8.07 16.17 5.77
N PHE A 83 8.77 15.72 4.74
CA PHE A 83 8.14 15.17 3.54
C PHE A 83 7.40 13.85 3.86
N MET A 84 7.99 12.96 4.66
CA MET A 84 7.33 11.73 5.11
C MET A 84 6.11 12.03 6.00
N ASP A 85 6.20 12.97 6.93
CA ASP A 85 5.06 13.44 7.75
C ASP A 85 3.92 14.01 6.89
N PHE A 86 4.29 14.79 5.87
CA PHE A 86 3.34 15.31 4.89
C PHE A 86 2.64 14.18 4.13
N MET A 87 3.38 13.24 3.54
CA MET A 87 2.81 12.09 2.82
C MET A 87 1.91 11.22 3.70
N PHE A 88 2.15 11.19 5.02
CA PHE A 88 1.31 10.47 5.98
C PHE A 88 0.04 11.24 6.38
N SER A 89 0.13 12.56 6.56
CA SER A 89 -0.92 13.37 7.19
C SER A 89 -1.85 14.09 6.23
N GLU A 90 -1.53 14.09 4.94
CA GLU A 90 -2.30 14.80 3.93
C GLU A 90 -3.65 14.14 3.62
N ASP A 91 -4.68 14.96 3.37
CA ASP A 91 -6.01 14.48 2.97
C ASP A 91 -5.95 13.90 1.54
N PRO A 92 -6.13 12.58 1.38
CA PRO A 92 -6.01 11.94 0.08
C PRO A 92 -7.28 12.06 -0.77
N LYS A 93 -8.39 12.61 -0.24
CA LYS A 93 -9.63 12.81 -1.01
C LYS A 93 -9.43 13.70 -2.21
N LYS A 94 -8.52 14.66 -2.12
CA LYS A 94 -8.15 15.52 -3.26
C LYS A 94 -7.41 14.76 -4.38
N TYR A 95 -6.91 13.56 -4.11
CA TYR A 95 -6.30 12.65 -5.09
C TYR A 95 -7.29 11.61 -5.63
N GLY A 96 -8.56 11.67 -5.22
CA GLY A 96 -9.55 10.68 -5.56
C GLY A 96 -9.50 9.40 -4.70
N PHE A 97 -8.82 9.41 -3.55
CA PHE A 97 -8.85 8.30 -2.60
C PHE A 97 -9.69 8.64 -1.37
N TYR A 98 -10.69 7.81 -1.10
CA TYR A 98 -11.74 8.07 -0.11
C TYR A 98 -11.76 7.06 1.04
N GLY A 99 -10.87 6.06 1.02
CA GLY A 99 -10.76 5.08 2.09
C GLY A 99 -10.42 5.70 3.44
N ARG A 100 -10.93 5.09 4.52
CA ARG A 100 -10.72 5.60 5.89
C ARG A 100 -9.25 5.56 6.29
N LYS A 101 -8.88 6.43 7.24
CA LYS A 101 -7.58 6.35 7.90
C LYS A 101 -7.56 5.13 8.82
N THR A 102 -6.51 4.31 8.74
CA THR A 102 -6.34 3.06 9.50
C THR A 102 -5.19 3.14 10.51
N CYS A 103 -4.37 4.19 10.42
CA CYS A 103 -3.27 4.47 11.34
C CYS A 103 -3.28 5.95 11.72
N ASP A 104 -3.40 6.28 13.01
CA ASP A 104 -3.52 7.68 13.44
C ASP A 104 -2.18 8.42 13.52
N ARG A 105 -1.09 7.69 13.76
CA ARG A 105 0.23 8.25 14.03
C ARG A 105 1.28 7.68 13.08
N LEU A 106 2.16 8.55 12.57
CA LEU A 106 3.30 8.16 11.74
C LEU A 106 4.22 7.16 12.49
N THR A 107 4.34 7.34 13.80
CA THR A 107 5.18 6.53 14.70
C THR A 107 4.47 5.28 15.23
N SER A 108 3.28 4.94 14.71
CA SER A 108 2.60 3.70 15.11
C SER A 108 3.52 2.48 14.89
N ALA A 109 3.60 1.62 15.90
CA ALA A 109 4.42 0.42 15.89
C ALA A 109 3.53 -0.82 15.93
N ILE A 110 3.93 -1.85 15.19
CA ILE A 110 3.30 -3.16 15.27
C ILE A 110 3.90 -3.91 16.46
N ASN A 111 3.05 -4.34 17.38
CA ASN A 111 3.47 -5.20 18.47
C ASN A 111 3.81 -6.59 17.95
N LYS A 112 5.07 -7.01 18.09
CA LYS A 112 5.56 -8.31 17.62
C LYS A 112 4.85 -9.51 18.26
N LYS A 113 4.22 -9.31 19.43
CA LYS A 113 3.42 -10.34 20.11
C LYS A 113 2.08 -10.60 19.42
N ASP A 114 1.60 -9.65 18.61
CA ASP A 114 0.27 -9.70 18.00
C ASP A 114 0.32 -10.22 16.55
N ILE A 115 1.51 -10.60 16.07
CA ILE A 115 1.73 -11.10 14.72
C ILE A 115 2.37 -12.49 14.74
N VAL A 116 2.19 -13.21 13.65
CA VAL A 116 2.84 -14.48 13.37
C VAL A 116 3.49 -14.43 12.00
N LYS A 117 4.73 -14.91 11.90
CA LYS A 117 5.44 -14.99 10.62
C LYS A 117 4.89 -16.16 9.82
N ILE A 118 4.53 -15.91 8.57
CA ILE A 118 4.09 -16.97 7.66
C ILE A 118 5.32 -17.56 6.96
N PRO A 119 5.59 -18.87 7.11
CA PRO A 119 6.78 -19.50 6.52
C PRO A 119 6.85 -19.31 5.02
N ARG A 120 8.07 -19.09 4.50
CA ARG A 120 8.40 -19.01 3.05
C ARG A 120 7.75 -17.86 2.25
N THR A 121 6.99 -16.96 2.88
CA THR A 121 6.38 -15.80 2.19
C THR A 121 7.13 -14.50 2.45
N GLY A 122 7.89 -14.42 3.54
CA GLY A 122 8.50 -13.17 3.98
C GLY A 122 7.50 -12.19 4.61
N HIS A 123 6.26 -12.64 4.86
CA HIS A 123 5.18 -11.84 5.42
C HIS A 123 4.75 -12.33 6.81
N TYR A 124 3.92 -11.51 7.44
CA TYR A 124 3.30 -11.77 8.74
C TYR A 124 1.80 -11.59 8.61
N LEU A 125 1.04 -12.25 9.46
CA LEU A 125 -0.37 -11.96 9.70
C LEU A 125 -0.55 -11.55 11.16
N PHE A 126 -1.56 -10.73 11.43
CA PHE A 126 -2.01 -10.55 12.81
C PHE A 126 -2.61 -11.86 13.34
N LYS A 127 -2.41 -12.13 14.63
CA LYS A 127 -3.02 -13.26 15.32
C LYS A 127 -4.54 -13.10 15.38
N GLY A 128 -5.24 -14.20 15.64
CA GLY A 128 -6.70 -14.25 15.63
C GLY A 128 -7.24 -14.27 14.21
N LEU A 129 -8.32 -13.51 13.97
CA LEU A 129 -9.13 -13.65 12.76
C LEU A 129 -8.32 -13.61 11.44
N PRO A 130 -7.36 -12.69 11.20
CA PRO A 130 -6.59 -12.70 9.95
C PRO A 130 -5.81 -14.01 9.73
N TYR A 131 -5.16 -14.53 10.77
CA TYR A 131 -4.43 -15.80 10.70
C TYR A 131 -5.37 -16.99 10.50
N ASP A 132 -6.50 -17.00 11.20
CA ASP A 132 -7.49 -18.09 11.13
C ASP A 132 -8.14 -18.15 9.75
N VAL A 133 -8.53 -17.00 9.19
CA VAL A 133 -9.07 -16.90 7.82
C VAL A 133 -8.04 -17.37 6.81
N TYR A 134 -6.78 -16.91 6.89
CA TYR A 134 -5.75 -17.36 5.96
C TYR A 134 -5.50 -18.88 6.04
N THR A 135 -5.43 -19.43 7.25
CA THR A 135 -5.22 -20.87 7.43
C THR A 135 -6.37 -21.68 6.84
N ARG A 136 -7.61 -21.20 7.01
CA ARG A 136 -8.80 -21.81 6.41
C ARG A 136 -8.80 -21.68 4.88
N LEU A 137 -8.41 -20.53 4.34
CA LEU A 137 -8.27 -20.31 2.90
C LEU A 137 -7.31 -21.31 2.25
N VAL A 138 -6.13 -21.51 2.83
CA VAL A 138 -5.15 -22.49 2.32
C VAL A 138 -5.73 -23.91 2.32
N LYS A 139 -6.52 -24.27 3.35
CA LYS A 139 -7.18 -25.58 3.44
C LYS A 139 -8.27 -25.76 2.38
N ASP A 140 -9.11 -24.74 2.19
CA ASP A 140 -10.31 -24.83 1.36
C ASP A 140 -10.01 -24.61 -0.14
N VAL A 141 -9.05 -23.75 -0.47
CA VAL A 141 -8.66 -23.45 -1.87
C VAL A 141 -7.61 -24.44 -2.39
N GLY A 142 -6.62 -24.75 -1.56
CA GLY A 142 -5.49 -25.62 -1.88
C GLY A 142 -4.12 -24.96 -1.67
N ASP A 143 -3.06 -25.77 -1.78
CA ASP A 143 -1.67 -25.40 -1.49
C ASP A 143 -1.01 -24.53 -2.57
N THR A 144 -1.66 -24.33 -3.72
CA THR A 144 -1.22 -23.40 -4.75
C THR A 144 -1.60 -21.94 -4.43
N LEU A 145 -2.51 -21.72 -3.48
CA LEU A 145 -2.81 -20.40 -2.91
C LEU A 145 -1.74 -20.04 -1.87
N PHE A 146 -1.25 -18.80 -1.91
CA PHE A 146 -0.30 -18.32 -0.91
C PHE A 146 -0.47 -16.85 -0.55
N LEU A 147 0.05 -16.46 0.61
CA LEU A 147 0.10 -15.08 1.07
C LEU A 147 1.11 -14.27 0.23
N THR A 148 0.60 -13.34 -0.57
CA THR A 148 1.40 -12.41 -1.38
C THR A 148 1.73 -11.13 -0.63
N SER A 149 0.92 -10.76 0.36
CA SER A 149 1.22 -9.70 1.32
C SER A 149 0.38 -9.85 2.58
N GLY A 150 0.95 -9.59 3.75
CA GLY A 150 0.21 -9.53 5.01
C GLY A 150 0.37 -8.17 5.68
N VAL A 151 0.69 -8.17 6.97
CA VAL A 151 0.92 -6.98 7.81
C VAL A 151 1.85 -5.98 7.11
N ARG A 152 1.45 -4.70 7.10
CA ARG A 152 2.28 -3.58 6.63
C ARG A 152 2.33 -2.46 7.68
N SER A 153 3.53 -2.12 8.12
CA SER A 153 3.80 -0.92 8.91
C SER A 153 3.64 0.35 8.08
N VAL A 154 3.53 1.50 8.75
CA VAL A 154 3.48 2.81 8.08
C VAL A 154 4.69 3.03 7.16
N PRO A 155 5.95 2.75 7.57
CA PRO A 155 7.08 2.85 6.65
C PRO A 155 7.00 1.92 5.44
N LYS A 156 6.50 0.69 5.62
CA LYS A 156 6.31 -0.24 4.50
C LYS A 156 5.33 0.33 3.49
N GLN A 157 4.16 0.77 3.96
CA GLN A 157 3.14 1.35 3.09
C GLN A 157 3.66 2.62 2.40
N MET A 158 4.37 3.48 3.13
CA MET A 158 4.97 4.68 2.57
C MET A 158 5.97 4.38 1.45
N TYR A 159 6.86 3.42 1.66
CA TYR A 159 7.80 2.96 0.63
C TYR A 159 7.06 2.44 -0.62
N LEU A 160 6.03 1.61 -0.45
CA LEU A 160 5.25 1.06 -1.57
C LEU A 160 4.51 2.18 -2.32
N TYR A 161 3.91 3.13 -1.59
CA TYR A 161 3.19 4.25 -2.16
C TYR A 161 4.11 5.19 -2.94
N MET A 162 5.28 5.53 -2.39
CA MET A 162 6.30 6.30 -3.11
C MET A 162 6.81 5.53 -4.35
N ASN A 163 7.05 4.22 -4.25
CA ASN A 163 7.41 3.44 -5.43
C ASN A 163 6.32 3.53 -6.52
N LYS A 164 5.05 3.46 -6.13
CA LYS A 164 3.93 3.58 -7.06
C LYS A 164 3.84 4.98 -7.69
N ILE A 165 3.99 6.05 -6.90
CA ILE A 165 4.07 7.42 -7.42
C ILE A 165 5.19 7.56 -8.44
N LYS A 166 6.40 7.04 -8.14
CA LYS A 166 7.53 7.09 -9.07
C LYS A 166 7.20 6.36 -10.39
N ASN A 167 6.61 5.17 -10.30
CA ASN A 167 6.21 4.37 -11.46
C ASN A 167 4.97 4.93 -12.19
N SER A 168 4.29 5.90 -11.60
CA SER A 168 3.22 6.69 -12.22
C SER A 168 3.72 8.05 -12.69
N SER A 169 5.03 8.18 -12.97
CA SER A 169 5.64 9.44 -13.44
C SER A 169 5.41 10.62 -12.50
N TYR A 170 5.49 10.36 -11.19
CA TYR A 170 5.24 11.31 -10.10
C TYR A 170 3.78 11.78 -9.96
N ASN A 171 2.83 11.10 -10.62
CA ASN A 171 1.41 11.37 -10.52
C ASN A 171 0.81 10.70 -9.28
N ILE A 172 0.34 11.51 -8.34
CA ILE A 172 -0.19 11.10 -7.05
C ILE A 172 -1.63 10.60 -7.21
N SER A 173 -2.45 11.24 -8.05
CA SER A 173 -3.82 10.79 -8.32
C SER A 173 -3.84 9.36 -8.89
N LYS A 174 -3.00 9.08 -9.91
CA LYS A 174 -2.86 7.74 -10.49
C LYS A 174 -2.30 6.71 -9.50
N ALA A 175 -1.39 7.13 -8.63
CA ALA A 175 -0.85 6.24 -7.61
C ALA A 175 -1.91 5.89 -6.57
N SER A 176 -2.67 6.87 -6.08
CA SER A 176 -3.76 6.73 -5.10
C SER A 176 -4.88 5.83 -5.60
N PHE A 177 -5.20 5.88 -6.90
CA PHE A 177 -6.16 4.96 -7.52
C PHE A 177 -5.72 3.48 -7.45
N SER A 178 -4.42 3.22 -7.33
CA SER A 178 -3.85 1.87 -7.40
C SER A 178 -3.23 1.37 -6.10
N LEU A 179 -3.01 2.24 -5.12
CA LEU A 179 -2.37 1.86 -3.86
C LEU A 179 -2.72 2.89 -2.78
N ALA A 180 -3.14 2.40 -1.62
CA ALA A 180 -3.55 3.26 -0.51
C ALA A 180 -2.40 4.18 -0.03
N PRO A 181 -2.69 5.44 0.33
CA PRO A 181 -1.74 6.32 1.01
C PRO A 181 -1.26 5.73 2.36
N PRO A 182 -0.13 6.21 2.92
CA PRO A 182 0.57 5.59 4.04
C PRO A 182 -0.29 5.35 5.30
N ALA A 183 -1.23 6.26 5.60
CA ALA A 183 -2.08 6.18 6.78
C ALA A 183 -3.40 5.41 6.57
N HIS A 184 -3.65 4.89 5.36
CA HIS A 184 -4.95 4.39 4.91
C HIS A 184 -4.94 2.93 4.45
N SER A 185 -3.86 2.19 4.72
CA SER A 185 -3.77 0.78 4.33
C SER A 185 -4.49 -0.11 5.32
N TYR A 186 -5.45 -0.92 4.84
CA TYR A 186 -6.13 -1.90 5.70
C TYR A 186 -5.21 -3.05 6.16
N HIS A 187 -4.03 -3.24 5.52
CA HIS A 187 -3.01 -4.17 6.03
C HIS A 187 -2.45 -3.79 7.40
N SER A 188 -2.67 -2.55 7.86
CA SER A 188 -2.31 -2.15 9.22
C SER A 188 -3.29 -2.66 10.27
N ILE A 189 -4.46 -3.17 9.88
CA ILE A 189 -5.53 -3.59 10.78
C ILE A 189 -6.08 -5.00 10.52
N GLY A 190 -5.52 -5.76 9.58
CA GLY A 190 -5.89 -7.17 9.44
C GLY A 190 -5.87 -7.69 8.01
N ASP A 191 -6.19 -6.84 7.03
CA ASP A 191 -6.31 -7.27 5.64
C ASP A 191 -5.01 -7.84 5.09
N PHE A 192 -5.15 -8.73 4.12
CA PHE A 192 -4.02 -9.38 3.47
C PHE A 192 -4.33 -9.73 2.02
N ASP A 193 -3.27 -9.92 1.25
CA ASP A 193 -3.32 -10.29 -0.16
C ASP A 193 -2.99 -11.77 -0.32
N VAL A 194 -3.77 -12.46 -1.13
CA VAL A 194 -3.50 -13.83 -1.56
C VAL A 194 -3.22 -13.88 -3.06
N GLY A 195 -2.61 -14.96 -3.52
CA GLY A 195 -2.36 -15.17 -4.92
C GLY A 195 -2.03 -16.62 -5.24
N LYS A 196 -1.75 -16.87 -6.51
CA LYS A 196 -1.32 -18.16 -7.04
C LYS A 196 0.21 -18.25 -7.07
N HIS A 197 0.75 -19.36 -6.55
CA HIS A 197 2.16 -19.68 -6.65
C HIS A 197 2.63 -19.69 -8.11
N GLY A 198 3.80 -19.08 -8.39
CA GLY A 198 4.36 -18.98 -9.73
C GLY A 198 3.72 -17.92 -10.64
N PHE A 199 2.69 -17.21 -10.19
CA PHE A 199 1.98 -16.22 -11.02
C PHE A 199 2.63 -14.82 -11.01
N GLY A 200 3.63 -14.61 -10.14
CA GLY A 200 4.46 -13.40 -10.13
C GLY A 200 3.63 -12.11 -10.00
N ALA A 201 3.94 -11.13 -10.85
CA ALA A 201 3.24 -9.84 -10.86
C ALA A 201 1.78 -9.93 -11.33
N LEU A 202 1.39 -11.01 -12.02
CA LEU A 202 0.01 -11.20 -12.50
C LEU A 202 -0.99 -11.38 -11.35
N ASN A 203 -0.51 -11.78 -10.16
CA ASN A 203 -1.31 -11.80 -8.93
C ASN A 203 -1.92 -10.42 -8.60
N PHE A 204 -1.27 -9.33 -9.02
CA PHE A 204 -1.71 -7.95 -8.75
C PHE A 204 -2.37 -7.29 -9.98
N THR A 205 -3.04 -8.12 -10.79
CA THR A 205 -3.80 -7.72 -11.99
C THR A 205 -5.12 -8.50 -12.07
N GLU A 206 -6.00 -8.10 -12.99
CA GLU A 206 -7.25 -8.84 -13.26
C GLU A 206 -7.01 -10.27 -13.79
N GLU A 207 -5.79 -10.61 -14.22
CA GLU A 207 -5.44 -11.98 -14.61
C GLU A 207 -5.62 -12.98 -13.46
N PHE A 208 -5.53 -12.54 -12.20
CA PHE A 208 -5.76 -13.41 -11.04
C PHE A 208 -7.19 -14.01 -11.04
N ILE A 209 -8.17 -13.30 -11.59
CA ILE A 209 -9.58 -13.75 -11.67
C ILE A 209 -9.72 -15.04 -12.49
N LYS A 210 -8.83 -15.24 -13.46
CA LYS A 210 -8.87 -16.39 -14.37
C LYS A 210 -8.33 -17.67 -13.73
N THR A 211 -7.67 -17.56 -12.58
CA THR A 211 -7.05 -18.68 -11.85
C THR A 211 -8.10 -19.53 -11.13
N ASP A 212 -7.80 -20.80 -10.92
CA ASP A 212 -8.70 -21.69 -10.16
C ASP A 212 -8.69 -21.34 -8.68
N GLU A 213 -7.58 -20.79 -8.17
CA GLU A 213 -7.45 -20.25 -6.83
C GLU A 213 -8.48 -19.15 -6.58
N PHE A 214 -8.60 -18.18 -7.49
CA PHE A 214 -9.59 -17.11 -7.35
C PHE A 214 -11.03 -17.62 -7.48
N LYS A 215 -11.31 -18.54 -8.42
CA LYS A 215 -12.66 -19.12 -8.59
C LYS A 215 -13.13 -19.82 -7.31
N LYS A 216 -12.27 -20.63 -6.69
CA LYS A 216 -12.57 -21.27 -5.40
C LYS A 216 -12.67 -20.23 -4.27
N LEU A 217 -11.77 -19.24 -4.23
CA LEU A 217 -11.77 -18.20 -3.22
C LEU A 217 -13.12 -17.47 -3.11
N ILE A 218 -13.74 -17.14 -4.24
CA ILE A 218 -15.00 -16.38 -4.27
C ILE A 218 -16.26 -17.23 -4.02
N GLU A 219 -16.14 -18.55 -4.01
CA GLU A 219 -17.22 -19.48 -3.64
C GLU A 219 -17.35 -19.63 -2.11
N LEU A 220 -16.34 -19.19 -1.34
CA LEU A 220 -16.29 -19.33 0.10
C LEU A 220 -17.09 -18.21 0.79
N GLU A 221 -18.17 -18.56 1.48
CA GLU A 221 -19.10 -17.60 2.11
C GLU A 221 -18.47 -16.69 3.18
N TYR A 222 -17.34 -17.11 3.75
CA TYR A 222 -16.62 -16.35 4.78
C TYR A 222 -15.58 -15.38 4.20
N VAL A 223 -15.45 -15.31 2.88
CA VAL A 223 -14.46 -14.46 2.19
C VAL A 223 -15.13 -13.21 1.67
N SER A 224 -14.45 -12.08 1.81
CA SER A 224 -14.86 -10.81 1.21
C SER A 224 -13.66 -10.14 0.56
N ILE A 225 -13.88 -9.53 -0.61
CA ILE A 225 -12.87 -8.74 -1.32
C ILE A 225 -13.07 -7.27 -0.99
N ARG A 226 -12.02 -6.61 -0.47
CA ARG A 226 -12.10 -5.22 0.00
C ARG A 226 -12.44 -4.25 -1.13
N TYR A 227 -11.66 -4.30 -2.20
CA TYR A 227 -11.78 -3.38 -3.32
C TYR A 227 -12.51 -4.07 -4.48
N THR A 228 -13.84 -4.17 -4.37
CA THR A 228 -14.71 -4.61 -5.47
C THR A 228 -14.76 -3.56 -6.60
N LYS A 229 -15.30 -3.91 -7.77
CA LYS A 229 -15.48 -2.93 -8.88
C LYS A 229 -16.33 -1.71 -8.50
N LYS A 230 -17.12 -1.80 -7.42
CA LYS A 230 -18.00 -0.73 -6.92
C LYS A 230 -17.57 -0.20 -5.54
N ASN A 231 -16.33 -0.46 -5.12
CA ASN A 231 -15.84 0.05 -3.84
C ASN A 231 -15.88 1.58 -3.84
N LEU A 232 -16.12 2.15 -2.65
CA LEU A 232 -16.24 3.59 -2.47
C LEU A 232 -14.92 4.25 -2.06
N ASP A 233 -13.84 3.48 -1.94
CA ASP A 233 -12.55 3.96 -1.44
C ASP A 233 -11.74 4.68 -2.54
N GLY A 234 -12.23 4.70 -3.78
CA GLY A 234 -11.53 5.31 -4.92
C GLY A 234 -10.32 4.50 -5.40
N VAL A 235 -10.31 3.19 -5.09
CA VAL A 235 -9.26 2.25 -5.48
C VAL A 235 -9.76 1.40 -6.64
N ARG A 236 -8.86 0.99 -7.54
CA ARG A 236 -9.16 0.02 -8.60
C ARG A 236 -9.64 -1.31 -8.02
N PHE A 237 -10.22 -2.16 -8.87
CA PHE A 237 -10.57 -3.52 -8.47
C PHE A 237 -9.31 -4.34 -8.11
N GLU A 238 -9.32 -4.96 -6.93
CA GLU A 238 -8.20 -5.77 -6.41
C GLU A 238 -8.68 -7.17 -5.98
N PRO A 239 -8.79 -8.14 -6.92
CA PRO A 239 -9.29 -9.49 -6.65
C PRO A 239 -8.44 -10.30 -5.65
N TRP A 240 -7.22 -9.86 -5.35
CA TRP A 240 -6.30 -10.51 -4.40
C TRP A 240 -6.50 -10.08 -2.94
N HIS A 241 -7.16 -8.93 -2.70
CA HIS A 241 -7.18 -8.27 -1.39
C HIS A 241 -8.34 -8.78 -0.53
N VAL A 242 -8.02 -9.67 0.42
CA VAL A 242 -8.95 -10.25 1.38
C VAL A 242 -9.21 -9.27 2.52
N GLN A 243 -10.48 -8.93 2.70
CA GLN A 243 -10.97 -8.07 3.77
C GLN A 243 -11.19 -8.87 5.05
N ILE A 244 -10.73 -8.32 6.18
CA ILE A 244 -11.05 -8.83 7.51
C ILE A 244 -12.03 -7.88 8.20
N ASN A 245 -13.14 -8.44 8.72
CA ASN A 245 -14.24 -7.74 9.39
C ASN A 245 -14.38 -8.16 10.85
#